data_AF-A0AAP3DFD0-F1
#
_entry.id   AF-A0AAP3DFD0-F1
#
_cell.length_a   1.000
_cell.length_b   1.000
_cell.length_c   1.000
_cell.angle_alpha   90.00
_cell.angle_beta   90.00
_cell.angle_gamma   90.00
#
_symmetry.space_group_name_H-M   'P 1'
#
loop_
_entity.id
_entity.type
_entity.pdbx_description
1 polymer ?
#
loop_
_entity_poly.entity_id
_entity_poly.type
_entity_poly.pdbx_seq_one_letter_code
_entity_poly.pdbx_strand_id
1 'polypeptide(L)'
;MKEWLRLWRSFGYALQGINHAIRTQRNMQIHVVAALGVVIVSIWLQVTRLELSLLLLVIAVVWALELLNTAIEAVVDLVTEEYHPQAKIAKDVAAGAVFVSAMFAVVIGILILGPPLYAYFFTR
;
A
#
# COMPACT_ATOMS: atom_id res chain seq x y z
N MET A 1 -31.90 3.12 12.27
CA MET A 1 -31.30 4.47 12.11
C MET A 1 -29.98 4.64 12.87
N LYS A 2 -29.89 4.29 14.16
CA LYS A 2 -28.64 4.43 14.96
C LYS A 2 -27.47 3.56 14.45
N GLU A 3 -27.73 2.40 13.87
CA GLU A 3 -26.70 1.50 13.33
C GLU A 3 -26.04 2.04 12.05
N TRP A 4 -26.82 2.55 11.09
CA TRP A 4 -26.29 3.20 9.89
C TRP A 4 -25.39 4.38 10.25
N LEU A 5 -25.78 5.20 11.25
CA LEU A 5 -24.95 6.31 11.75
C LEU A 5 -23.62 5.83 12.37
N ARG A 6 -23.59 4.65 13.00
CA ARG A 6 -22.35 4.05 13.52
C ARG A 6 -21.44 3.58 12.39
N LEU A 7 -22.00 2.96 11.34
CA LEU A 7 -21.24 2.53 10.16
C LEU A 7 -20.62 3.72 9.43
N TRP A 8 -21.39 4.79 9.16
CA TRP A 8 -20.84 6.00 8.54
C TRP A 8 -19.71 6.64 9.37
N ARG A 9 -19.81 6.60 10.70
CA ARG A 9 -18.73 7.07 11.59
C ARG A 9 -17.50 6.17 11.52
N SER A 10 -17.64 4.85 11.46
CA SER A 10 -16.49 3.94 11.35
C SER A 10 -15.76 4.09 10.02
N PHE A 11 -16.48 4.33 8.91
CA PHE A 11 -15.87 4.73 7.64
C PHE A 11 -15.11 6.06 7.76
N GLY A 12 -15.70 7.04 8.45
CA GLY A 12 -15.03 8.30 8.75
C GLY A 12 -13.71 8.12 9.53
N TYR A 13 -13.67 7.23 10.52
CA TYR A 13 -12.44 6.93 11.26
C TYR A 13 -11.40 6.19 10.41
N ALA A 14 -11.82 5.23 9.59
CA ALA A 14 -10.92 4.54 8.67
C ALA A 14 -10.27 5.51 7.66
N LEU A 15 -11.06 6.43 7.10
CA LEU A 15 -10.56 7.47 6.19
C LEU A 15 -9.61 8.45 6.88
N GLN A 16 -9.86 8.79 8.15
CA GLN A 16 -8.94 9.60 8.94
C GLN A 16 -7.61 8.87 9.16
N GLY A 17 -7.62 7.58 9.45
CA GLY A 17 -6.41 6.76 9.57
C GLY A 17 -5.59 6.72 8.28
N ILE A 18 -6.24 6.52 7.13
CA ILE A 18 -5.60 6.57 5.82
C ILE A 18 -5.01 7.95 5.54
N ASN A 19 -5.78 9.02 5.75
CA ASN A 19 -5.30 10.38 5.54
C ASN A 19 -4.15 10.76 6.48
N HIS A 20 -4.18 10.28 7.73
CA HIS A 20 -3.07 10.44 8.65
C HIS A 20 -1.80 9.80 8.08
N ALA A 21 -1.85 8.51 7.73
CA ALA A 21 -0.70 7.79 7.18
C ALA A 21 -0.16 8.45 5.90
N ILE A 22 -1.03 8.89 4.98
CA ILE A 22 -0.60 9.58 3.75
C ILE A 22 0.12 10.90 4.06
N ARG A 23 -0.28 11.63 5.11
CA ARG A 23 0.34 12.92 5.44
C ARG A 23 1.62 12.78 6.25
N THR A 24 1.72 11.76 7.10
CA THR A 24 2.85 11.60 8.04
C THR A 24 3.91 10.64 7.54
N GLN A 25 3.54 9.61 6.77
CA GLN A 25 4.45 8.54 6.37
C GLN A 25 4.92 8.71 4.92
N ARG A 26 6.24 8.90 4.77
CA ARG A 26 6.88 9.05 3.45
C ARG A 26 6.72 7.79 2.58
N ASN A 27 6.80 6.61 3.18
CA ASN A 27 6.64 5.34 2.48
C ASN A 27 5.22 5.22 1.91
N MET A 28 4.19 5.52 2.70
CA MET A 28 2.81 5.61 2.22
C MET A 28 2.65 6.58 1.05
N GLN A 29 3.27 7.77 1.08
CA GLN A 29 3.22 8.72 -0.04
C GLN A 29 3.81 8.13 -1.33
N ILE A 30 4.94 7.43 -1.23
CA ILE A 30 5.57 6.75 -2.37
C ILE A 30 4.63 5.67 -2.91
N HIS A 31 4.03 4.86 -2.04
CA HIS A 31 3.06 3.83 -2.45
C HIS A 31 1.81 4.41 -3.12
N VAL A 32 1.32 5.58 -2.69
CA VAL A 32 0.21 6.26 -3.35
C VAL A 32 0.59 6.70 -4.76
N VAL A 33 1.74 7.37 -4.92
CA VAL A 33 2.21 7.84 -6.24
C VAL A 33 2.46 6.66 -7.19
N ALA A 34 3.11 5.59 -6.69
CA ALA A 34 3.34 4.38 -7.46
C ALA A 34 2.04 3.71 -7.90
N ALA A 35 1.06 3.59 -7.00
CA ALA A 35 -0.25 3.02 -7.30
C ALA A 35 -0.99 3.82 -8.40
N LEU A 36 -0.98 5.16 -8.30
CA LEU A 36 -1.57 6.02 -9.33
C LEU A 36 -0.87 5.82 -10.69
N GLY A 37 0.45 5.75 -10.70
CA GLY A 37 1.22 5.47 -11.91
C GLY A 37 0.85 4.13 -12.54
N VAL A 38 0.79 3.05 -11.74
CA VAL A 38 0.40 1.71 -12.20
C VAL A 38 -0.99 1.72 -12.81
N VAL A 39 -1.97 2.37 -12.17
CA VAL A 39 -3.35 2.43 -12.69
C VAL A 39 -3.41 3.21 -14.01
N ILE A 40 -2.73 4.36 -14.11
CA ILE A 40 -2.68 5.16 -15.35
C ILE A 40 -2.07 4.34 -16.49
N VAL A 41 -0.91 3.71 -16.25
CA VAL A 41 -0.21 2.88 -17.25
C VAL A 41 -1.08 1.68 -17.66
N SER A 42 -1.76 1.05 -16.71
CA SER A 42 -2.65 -0.09 -16.98
C SER A 42 -3.80 0.30 -17.91
N ILE A 43 -4.43 1.44 -17.66
CA ILE A 43 -5.52 1.96 -18.52
C ILE A 43 -4.98 2.33 -19.90
N TRP A 44 -3.81 2.98 -19.96
CA TRP A 44 -3.16 3.37 -21.22
C TRP A 44 -2.80 2.17 -22.09
N LEU A 45 -2.30 1.09 -21.49
CA LEU A 45 -1.95 -0.16 -22.19
C LEU A 45 -3.16 -1.08 -22.45
N GLN A 46 -4.36 -0.69 -21.99
CA GLN A 46 -5.59 -1.46 -22.16
C GLN A 46 -5.48 -2.91 -21.65
N VAL A 47 -4.82 -3.09 -20.49
CA VAL A 47 -4.73 -4.42 -19.86
C VAL A 47 -6.12 -4.98 -19.56
N THR A 48 -6.22 -6.30 -19.48
CA THR A 48 -7.48 -6.97 -19.22
C THR A 48 -8.05 -6.62 -17.84
N ARG A 49 -9.37 -6.79 -17.65
CA ARG A 49 -10.02 -6.54 -16.36
C ARG A 49 -9.45 -7.40 -15.24
N LEU A 50 -9.04 -8.63 -15.56
CA LEU A 50 -8.43 -9.54 -14.60
C LEU A 50 -7.05 -9.05 -14.18
N GLU A 51 -6.22 -8.64 -15.12
CA GLU A 51 -4.90 -8.05 -14.85
C GLU A 51 -5.00 -6.78 -14.02
N LEU A 52 -5.90 -5.87 -14.37
CA LEU A 52 -6.14 -4.66 -13.58
C LEU A 52 -6.61 -5.01 -12.15
N SER A 53 -7.47 -6.01 -12.01
CA SER A 53 -7.97 -6.46 -10.69
C SER A 53 -6.84 -7.04 -9.83
N LEU A 54 -5.91 -7.79 -10.42
CA LEU A 54 -4.71 -8.28 -9.73
C LEU A 54 -3.78 -7.14 -9.31
N LEU A 55 -3.56 -6.15 -10.17
CA LEU A 55 -2.77 -4.97 -9.84
C LEU A 55 -3.38 -4.17 -8.69
N LEU A 56 -4.70 -3.94 -8.72
CA LEU A 56 -5.41 -3.27 -7.63
C LEU A 56 -5.36 -4.07 -6.32
N LEU A 57 -5.44 -5.39 -6.39
CA LEU A 57 -5.33 -6.26 -5.22
C LEU A 57 -3.95 -6.15 -4.56
N VAL A 58 -2.86 -6.23 -5.33
CA VAL A 58 -1.51 -6.14 -4.76
C VAL A 58 -1.21 -4.74 -4.22
N ILE A 59 -1.72 -3.69 -4.87
CA ILE A 59 -1.66 -2.32 -4.34
C ILE A 59 -2.39 -2.23 -3.00
N ALA A 60 -3.61 -2.78 -2.90
CA ALA A 60 -4.39 -2.77 -1.67
C ALA A 60 -3.69 -3.52 -0.52
N VAL A 61 -3.04 -4.65 -0.82
CA VAL A 61 -2.24 -5.41 0.17
C VAL A 61 -1.06 -4.58 0.69
N VAL A 62 -0.30 -3.93 -0.20
CA VAL A 62 0.83 -3.07 0.19
C VAL A 62 0.35 -1.94 1.10
N TRP A 63 -0.75 -1.26 0.73
CA TRP A 63 -1.31 -0.19 1.56
C TRP A 63 -1.80 -0.70 2.92
N ALA A 64 -2.45 -1.87 2.95
CA ALA A 64 -2.91 -2.46 4.20
C ALA A 64 -1.74 -2.77 5.14
N LEU A 65 -0.64 -3.33 4.62
CA LEU A 65 0.55 -3.61 5.42
C LEU A 65 1.27 -2.34 5.85
N GLU A 66 1.32 -1.30 5.02
CA GLU A 66 1.89 0.01 5.37
C GLU A 66 1.11 0.69 6.51
N LEU A 67 -0.22 0.61 6.48
CA LEU A 67 -1.08 1.10 7.56
C LEU A 67 -0.88 0.30 8.86
N LEU A 68 -0.73 -1.03 8.75
CA LEU A 68 -0.40 -1.87 9.90
C LEU A 68 1.00 -1.56 10.45
N ASN A 69 2.00 -1.32 9.60
CA ASN A 69 3.31 -0.88 10.02
C ASN A 69 3.23 0.43 10.81
N THR A 70 2.51 1.42 10.29
CA THR A 70 2.28 2.71 10.96
C THR A 70 1.58 2.53 12.32
N ALA A 71 0.61 1.63 12.40
CA ALA A 71 -0.09 1.34 13.65
C ALA A 71 0.85 0.67 14.68
N ILE A 72 1.70 -0.25 14.25
CA ILE A 72 2.70 -0.90 15.13
C ILE A 72 3.71 0.13 15.61
N GLU A 73 4.23 0.99 14.72
CA GLU A 73 5.14 2.08 15.09
C GLU A 73 4.50 2.98 16.16
N ALA A 74 3.25 3.42 15.96
CA ALA A 74 2.53 4.26 16.90
C ALA A 74 2.33 3.58 18.27
N VAL A 75 2.05 2.27 18.30
CA VAL A 75 1.93 1.51 19.55
C VAL A 75 3.28 1.37 20.25
N VAL A 76 4.36 1.10 19.51
CA VAL A 76 5.69 0.97 20.09
C VAL A 76 6.17 2.32 20.65
N ASP A 77 5.95 3.41 19.91
CA ASP A 77 6.29 4.78 20.33
C ASP A 77 5.49 5.23 21.55
N LEU A 78 4.24 4.77 21.69
CA LEU A 78 3.43 5.01 22.89
C LEU A 78 3.99 4.29 24.13
N VAL A 79 4.61 3.12 23.96
CA VAL A 79 5.11 2.30 25.08
C VAL A 79 6.49 2.76 25.55
N THR A 80 7.36 3.17 24.62
CA THR A 80 8.73 3.59 24.98
C THR A 80 9.34 4.54 23.93
N GLU A 81 9.98 5.60 24.43
CA GLU A 81 10.81 6.50 23.62
C GLU A 81 12.30 6.13 23.68
N GLU A 82 12.69 5.24 24.61
CA GLU A 82 14.06 4.76 24.74
C GLU A 82 14.32 3.56 23.83
N TYR A 83 15.58 3.38 23.45
CA TYR A 83 15.96 2.22 22.66
C TYR A 83 15.74 0.92 23.45
N HIS A 84 14.86 0.06 22.95
CA HIS A 84 14.64 -1.28 23.48
C HIS A 84 14.83 -2.34 22.38
N PRO A 85 15.62 -3.41 22.61
CA PRO A 85 15.88 -4.43 21.59
C PRO A 85 14.60 -5.05 21.02
N GLN A 86 13.57 -5.26 21.86
CA GLN A 86 12.28 -5.79 21.39
C GLN A 86 11.47 -4.77 20.58
N ALA A 87 11.54 -3.48 20.93
CA ALA A 87 10.90 -2.41 20.18
C ALA A 87 11.51 -2.31 18.77
N LYS A 88 12.84 -2.44 18.68
CA LYS A 88 13.55 -2.53 17.41
C LYS A 88 13.04 -3.72 16.57
N ILE A 89 13.00 -4.92 17.14
CA ILE A 89 12.53 -6.13 16.43
C ILE A 89 11.09 -5.94 15.92
N ALA A 90 10.19 -5.39 16.75
CA ALA A 90 8.80 -5.17 16.35
C ALA A 90 8.70 -4.23 15.14
N LYS A 91 9.40 -3.10 15.16
CA LYS A 91 9.45 -2.14 14.05
C LYS A 91 10.11 -2.74 12.79
N ASP A 92 11.24 -3.42 12.95
CA ASP A 92 11.98 -4.04 11.84
C ASP A 92 11.14 -5.12 11.13
N VAL A 93 10.42 -5.96 11.89
CA VAL A 93 9.56 -7.01 11.33
C VAL A 93 8.34 -6.42 10.62
N ALA A 94 7.73 -5.37 11.19
CA ALA A 94 6.62 -4.67 10.56
C ALA A 94 7.03 -4.03 9.23
N ALA A 95 8.17 -3.34 9.20
CA ALA A 95 8.75 -2.79 7.97
C ALA A 95 9.12 -3.90 6.96
N GLY A 96 9.62 -5.03 7.45
CA GLY A 96 9.90 -6.22 6.64
C GLY A 96 8.65 -6.78 5.94
N ALA A 97 7.50 -6.77 6.60
CA ALA A 97 6.24 -7.22 6.00
C ALA A 97 5.83 -6.32 4.82
N VAL A 98 5.93 -4.99 4.98
CA VAL A 98 5.70 -4.03 3.89
C VAL A 98 6.67 -4.31 2.74
N PHE A 99 7.96 -4.45 3.04
CA PHE A 99 8.99 -4.69 2.03
C PHE A 99 8.69 -5.93 1.19
N VAL A 100 8.35 -7.05 1.82
CA VAL A 100 7.99 -8.30 1.12
C VAL A 100 6.78 -8.06 0.22
N SER A 101 5.73 -7.41 0.71
CA SER A 101 4.53 -7.15 -0.11
C SER A 101 4.83 -6.24 -1.30
N ALA A 102 5.64 -5.20 -1.10
CA ALA A 102 6.02 -4.26 -2.16
C ALA A 102 6.87 -4.96 -3.23
N MET A 103 7.80 -5.83 -2.83
CA MET A 103 8.59 -6.64 -3.76
C MET A 103 7.70 -7.52 -4.64
N PHE A 104 6.74 -8.25 -4.06
CA PHE A 104 5.82 -9.07 -4.85
C PHE A 104 4.88 -8.24 -5.74
N ALA A 105 4.43 -7.07 -5.26
CA ALA A 105 3.66 -6.14 -6.08
C ALA A 105 4.45 -5.66 -7.31
N VAL A 106 5.76 -5.39 -7.16
CA VAL A 106 6.65 -5.04 -8.28
C VAL A 106 6.78 -6.21 -9.26
N VAL A 107 6.99 -7.44 -8.77
CA VAL A 107 7.09 -8.63 -9.63
C VAL A 107 5.80 -8.81 -10.44
N ILE A 108 4.64 -8.74 -9.79
CA ILE A 108 3.34 -8.85 -10.48
C ILE A 108 3.12 -7.70 -11.47
N GLY A 109 3.51 -6.48 -11.10
CA GLY A 109 3.51 -5.33 -11.98
C GLY A 109 4.33 -5.53 -13.25
N ILE A 110 5.54 -6.08 -13.12
CA ILE A 110 6.42 -6.39 -14.27
C ILE A 110 5.81 -7.50 -15.13
N LEU A 111 5.24 -8.55 -14.53
CA LEU A 111 4.63 -9.64 -15.29
C LEU A 111 3.44 -9.19 -16.15
N ILE A 112 2.63 -8.27 -15.62
CA ILE A 112 1.42 -7.77 -16.29
C ILE A 112 1.75 -6.63 -17.26
N LEU A 113 2.53 -5.64 -16.82
CA LEU A 113 2.79 -4.42 -17.61
C LEU A 113 4.03 -4.55 -18.50
N GLY A 114 4.98 -5.42 -18.16
CA GLY A 114 6.24 -5.58 -18.87
C GLY A 114 6.07 -5.99 -20.34
N PRO A 115 5.34 -7.08 -20.65
CA PRO A 115 5.11 -7.48 -22.04
C PRO A 115 4.45 -6.40 -22.91
N PRO A 116 3.33 -5.76 -22.51
CA PRO A 116 2.72 -4.71 -23.33
C PRO A 116 3.59 -3.44 -23.42
N LEU A 117 4.35 -3.08 -22.38
CA LEU A 117 5.32 -1.97 -22.45
C LEU A 117 6.44 -2.28 -23.46
N TYR A 118 7.01 -3.48 -23.41
CA TYR A 118 8.06 -3.88 -24.33
C TYR A 118 7.57 -3.87 -25.79
N ALA A 119 6.38 -4.43 -26.03
CA ALA A 119 5.77 -4.42 -27.36
C ALA A 119 5.51 -2.99 -27.86
N TYR A 120 5.08 -2.08 -26.97
CA TYR A 120 4.82 -0.68 -27.33
C TYR A 120 6.08 0.08 -27.75
N PHE A 121 7.19 -0.10 -27.04
CA PHE A 121 8.42 0.68 -27.30
C PHE A 121 9.36 0.05 -28.34
N PHE A 122 9.35 -1.27 -28.52
CA PHE A 122 10.33 -1.97 -29.35
C PHE A 122 9.76 -2.67 -30.58
N THR A 123 8.43 -2.79 -30.70
CA THR A 123 7.77 -3.46 -31.83
C THR A 123 6.89 -2.53 -32.67
N ARG A 124 6.80 -1.25 -32.31
CA ARG A 124 6.21 -0.19 -33.13
C ARG A 124 7.27 0.73 -33.70
#